data_AF-A0A7S4KX35-F1
#
_entry.id   AF-A0A7S4KX35-F1
#
_cell.length_a   1.000
_cell.length_b   1.000
_cell.length_c   1.000
_cell.angle_alpha   90.00
_cell.angle_beta   90.00
_cell.angle_gamma   90.00
#
_symmetry.space_group_name_H-M   'P 1'
#
loop_
_entity.id
_entity.type
_entity.pdbx_description
1 polymer ?
#
loop_
_entity_poly.entity_id
_entity_poly.type
_entity_poly.pdbx_seq_one_letter_code
_entity_poly.pdbx_strand_id
1 'polypeptide(L)'
;ASPAPSSSSPAPAANGVQENPAKRRRVEEGAENGSSSSSSSSTPTATPHTPAIATSLAFFQQHYKAPPHKCTQRISAFLLVRNYILNTLPSPAFVPSLRALYGGSFIDITPSFAFESTTYIDIWDPKKQGNGKKMGGFFADAPELVKPHLTAFSADRLEIEAHNFDYYIATEALLVSYDILLSFDAGLVSQACLALVKGPEKDGGKKGGLLVANDGHGDASVAMSSGNVKLIGVILTQPNSDECILERKPEVLSKYFCAKKKPHAPYTSEQLAANANKPKSKRKHDYLMDDPYAYVFEKQ
;
A
#
# COMPACT_ATOMS: atom_id res chain seq x y z
N ALA A 1 -47.52 -43.70 -36.56
CA ALA A 1 -48.80 -43.14 -36.11
C ALA A 1 -48.60 -42.60 -34.69
N SER A 2 -49.00 -41.36 -34.44
CA SER A 2 -48.93 -40.65 -33.15
C SER A 2 -49.58 -41.47 -32.02
N PRO A 3 -49.24 -41.19 -30.74
CA PRO A 3 -49.95 -40.11 -30.06
C PRO A 3 -49.08 -39.24 -29.12
N ALA A 4 -49.40 -37.95 -29.06
CA ALA A 4 -49.30 -37.13 -27.84
C ALA A 4 -50.66 -37.26 -27.08
N PRO A 5 -50.92 -36.66 -25.89
CA PRO A 5 -50.09 -35.81 -25.01
C PRO A 5 -50.22 -36.17 -23.50
N SER A 6 -49.50 -35.47 -22.60
CA SER A 6 -50.09 -34.88 -21.37
C SER A 6 -49.07 -34.13 -20.51
N SER A 7 -49.47 -32.94 -20.11
CA SER A 7 -48.85 -31.95 -19.24
C SER A 7 -48.88 -32.29 -17.75
N SER A 8 -47.83 -31.93 -17.00
CA SER A 8 -47.97 -31.50 -15.59
C SER A 8 -46.73 -30.73 -15.11
N SER A 9 -46.92 -29.47 -14.74
CA SER A 9 -45.95 -28.61 -14.04
C SER A 9 -45.93 -28.92 -12.53
N PRO A 10 -44.78 -28.78 -11.84
CA PRO A 10 -44.76 -28.62 -10.39
C PRO A 10 -44.47 -27.16 -9.97
N ALA A 11 -45.20 -26.74 -8.93
CA ALA A 11 -45.14 -25.45 -8.26
C ALA A 11 -43.91 -25.31 -7.33
N PRO A 12 -43.49 -24.07 -6.98
CA PRO A 12 -42.33 -23.83 -6.13
C PRO A 12 -42.64 -23.94 -4.63
N ALA A 13 -41.64 -24.42 -3.87
CA ALA A 13 -41.67 -24.60 -2.43
C ALA A 13 -41.53 -23.27 -1.65
N ALA A 14 -42.30 -23.17 -0.58
CA ALA A 14 -42.31 -22.07 0.39
C ALA A 14 -41.13 -22.16 1.38
N ASN A 15 -40.53 -21.02 1.71
CA ASN A 15 -39.69 -20.86 2.90
C ASN A 15 -40.28 -19.76 3.78
N GLY A 16 -40.72 -20.15 4.98
CA GLY A 16 -41.29 -19.28 5.99
C GLY A 16 -40.21 -18.48 6.73
N VAL A 17 -40.48 -17.19 6.91
CA VAL A 17 -39.74 -16.30 7.81
C VAL A 17 -40.52 -16.23 9.12
N GLN A 18 -39.90 -16.64 10.23
CA GLN A 18 -40.42 -16.43 11.58
C GLN A 18 -40.09 -14.99 12.03
N GLU A 19 -41.13 -14.19 12.25
CA GLU A 19 -41.05 -12.92 13.00
C GLU A 19 -41.14 -13.19 14.51
N ASN A 20 -40.36 -12.44 15.29
CA ASN A 20 -40.37 -12.50 16.76
C ASN A 20 -40.75 -11.11 17.32
N PRO A 21 -41.89 -10.97 18.04
CA PRO A 21 -42.34 -9.69 18.59
C PRO A 21 -42.22 -9.64 20.12
N ALA A 22 -41.51 -8.63 20.64
CA ALA A 22 -41.68 -8.03 21.97
C ALA A 22 -40.58 -6.96 22.13
N LYS A 23 -40.80 -5.72 22.53
CA LYS A 23 -41.61 -5.24 23.65
C LYS A 23 -41.86 -3.73 23.44
N ARG A 24 -43.12 -3.32 23.46
CA ARG A 24 -43.54 -1.93 23.76
C ARG A 24 -43.87 -1.86 25.25
N ARG A 25 -43.41 -0.82 25.95
CA ARG A 25 -44.17 -0.16 27.02
C ARG A 25 -43.79 1.32 27.09
N ARG A 26 -44.85 2.11 27.26
CA ARG A 26 -45.03 3.58 27.38
C ARG A 26 -44.99 3.89 28.91
N VAL A 27 -44.67 5.08 29.43
CA VAL A 27 -45.51 6.30 29.54
C VAL A 27 -44.78 7.32 30.48
N GLU A 28 -44.88 8.63 30.16
CA GLU A 28 -44.87 9.91 30.97
C GLU A 28 -43.70 10.28 31.91
N GLU A 29 -43.04 11.43 31.69
CA GLU A 29 -43.28 12.85 32.10
C GLU A 29 -42.64 13.23 33.45
N GLY A 30 -41.93 14.37 33.44
CA GLY A 30 -41.32 14.98 34.62
C GLY A 30 -40.29 16.04 34.21
N ALA A 31 -40.72 17.30 34.19
CA ALA A 31 -39.90 18.47 33.94
C ALA A 31 -38.99 18.82 35.13
N GLU A 32 -37.83 19.42 34.86
CA GLU A 32 -37.36 20.72 35.38
C GLU A 32 -35.83 20.82 35.47
N ASN A 33 -35.34 21.98 34.99
CA ASN A 33 -34.18 22.76 35.42
C ASN A 33 -32.74 22.21 35.30
N GLY A 34 -31.95 22.85 34.43
CA GLY A 34 -30.50 22.74 34.45
C GLY A 34 -29.75 23.46 33.33
N SER A 35 -29.71 24.79 33.39
CA SER A 35 -28.57 25.66 33.05
C SER A 35 -27.39 25.08 32.23
N SER A 36 -27.19 25.68 31.06
CA SER A 36 -25.92 26.10 30.43
C SER A 36 -24.76 25.10 30.26
N SER A 37 -24.41 24.80 29.00
CA SER A 37 -23.10 25.15 28.44
C SER A 37 -23.03 24.82 26.95
N SER A 38 -22.39 25.72 26.23
CA SER A 38 -22.20 25.81 24.78
C SER A 38 -21.67 24.54 24.11
N SER A 39 -22.44 23.99 23.18
CA SER A 39 -21.96 23.07 22.15
C SER A 39 -21.28 23.86 21.03
N SER A 40 -19.96 24.04 21.15
CA SER A 40 -19.14 24.43 20.00
C SER A 40 -18.86 23.18 19.17
N SER A 41 -19.50 23.08 18.01
CA SER A 41 -19.11 22.12 16.99
C SER A 41 -17.76 22.55 16.42
N SER A 42 -16.67 22.00 16.96
CA SER A 42 -15.36 22.09 16.33
C SER A 42 -15.35 21.14 15.14
N THR A 43 -15.52 21.71 13.94
CA THR A 43 -15.04 21.08 12.72
C THR A 43 -13.54 20.78 12.88
N PRO A 44 -13.07 19.57 12.53
CA PRO A 44 -11.65 19.27 12.59
C PRO A 44 -10.92 20.24 11.65
N THR A 45 -10.05 21.04 12.25
CA THR A 45 -9.22 22.02 11.54
C THR A 45 -8.25 21.22 10.67
N ALA A 46 -8.43 21.28 9.35
CA ALA A 46 -7.54 20.64 8.39
C ALA A 46 -6.11 21.12 8.64
N THR A 47 -5.20 20.19 8.92
CA THR A 47 -3.77 20.47 8.97
C THR A 47 -3.33 21.03 7.61
N PRO A 48 -2.42 22.02 7.57
CA PRO A 48 -1.98 22.60 6.32
C PRO A 48 -1.15 21.55 5.57
N HIS A 49 -1.80 20.82 4.66
CA HIS A 49 -1.12 19.97 3.70
C HIS A 49 -0.09 20.83 2.96
N THR A 50 1.14 20.34 2.84
CA THR A 50 2.13 20.93 1.93
C THR A 50 1.47 21.08 0.55
N PRO A 51 1.69 22.16 -0.22
CA PRO A 51 1.05 22.36 -1.53
C PRO A 51 1.12 21.12 -2.45
N ALA A 52 2.21 20.34 -2.36
CA ALA A 52 2.41 19.05 -3.04
C ALA A 52 1.29 18.02 -2.78
N ILE A 53 0.89 17.89 -1.52
CA ILE A 53 -0.06 16.88 -1.05
C ILE A 53 -1.49 17.26 -1.50
N ALA A 54 -1.85 18.54 -1.34
CA ALA A 54 -3.18 19.03 -1.69
C ALA A 54 -3.49 18.90 -3.18
N THR A 55 -2.51 19.09 -4.07
CA THR A 55 -2.76 19.02 -5.52
C THR A 55 -2.67 17.59 -6.08
N SER A 56 -1.78 16.75 -5.54
CA SER A 56 -1.79 15.31 -5.83
C SER A 56 -3.14 14.67 -5.47
N LEU A 57 -3.78 15.16 -4.41
CA LEU A 57 -5.11 14.71 -3.94
C LEU A 57 -6.19 14.81 -5.00
N ALA A 58 -6.27 15.93 -5.71
CA ALA A 58 -7.28 16.19 -6.74
C ALA A 58 -7.14 15.20 -7.90
N PHE A 59 -5.90 14.89 -8.27
CA PHE A 59 -5.58 13.88 -9.29
C PHE A 59 -6.06 12.48 -8.86
N PHE A 60 -5.76 12.06 -7.63
CA PHE A 60 -6.17 10.73 -7.16
C PHE A 60 -7.69 10.60 -7.02
N GLN A 61 -8.37 11.64 -6.58
CA GLN A 61 -9.84 11.66 -6.53
C GLN A 61 -10.45 11.50 -7.93
N GLN A 62 -9.88 12.17 -8.94
CA GLN A 62 -10.36 12.11 -10.33
C GLN A 62 -10.14 10.72 -10.96
N HIS A 63 -9.01 10.08 -10.70
CA HIS A 63 -8.60 8.88 -11.45
C HIS A 63 -8.76 7.56 -10.70
N TYR A 64 -8.68 7.56 -9.36
CA TYR A 64 -8.65 6.33 -8.56
C TYR A 64 -9.89 6.12 -7.70
N LYS A 65 -10.75 7.14 -7.58
CA LYS A 65 -11.86 7.17 -6.60
C LYS A 65 -11.40 6.82 -5.18
N ALA A 66 -10.12 7.03 -4.89
CA ALA A 66 -9.54 6.76 -3.58
C ALA A 66 -9.90 7.89 -2.61
N PRO A 67 -10.18 7.58 -1.33
CA PRO A 67 -10.34 8.61 -0.33
C PRO A 67 -9.06 9.48 -0.24
N PRO A 68 -9.19 10.81 -0.12
CA PRO A 68 -8.08 11.74 -0.01
C PRO A 68 -6.97 11.31 0.96
N HIS A 69 -7.35 10.96 2.19
CA HIS A 69 -6.42 10.57 3.23
C HIS A 69 -5.50 9.41 2.81
N LYS A 70 -5.99 8.43 2.05
CA LYS A 70 -5.16 7.29 1.60
C LYS A 70 -4.07 7.72 0.62
N CYS A 71 -4.36 8.71 -0.20
CA CYS A 71 -3.43 9.24 -1.19
C CYS A 71 -2.33 10.04 -0.48
N THR A 72 -2.74 10.90 0.46
CA THR A 72 -1.81 11.64 1.32
C THR A 72 -0.89 10.71 2.11
N GLN A 73 -1.44 9.66 2.73
CA GLN A 73 -0.67 8.66 3.46
C GLN A 73 0.36 7.98 2.55
N ARG A 74 -0.02 7.65 1.31
CA ARG A 74 0.89 7.00 0.34
C ARG A 74 2.03 7.91 -0.09
N ILE A 75 1.73 9.17 -0.42
CA ILE A 75 2.77 10.17 -0.74
C ILE A 75 3.69 10.39 0.47
N SER A 76 3.10 10.55 1.66
CA SER A 76 3.84 10.73 2.91
C SER A 76 4.80 9.56 3.17
N ALA A 77 4.34 8.32 3.00
CA ALA A 77 5.16 7.12 3.12
C ALA A 77 6.36 7.14 2.16
N PHE A 78 6.16 7.48 0.88
CA PHE A 78 7.26 7.53 -0.09
C PHE A 78 8.24 8.65 0.17
N LEU A 79 7.77 9.83 0.60
CA LEU A 79 8.64 10.94 0.99
C LEU A 79 9.50 10.58 2.22
N LEU A 80 8.96 9.84 3.19
CA LEU A 80 9.75 9.35 4.33
C LEU A 80 10.88 8.42 3.88
N VAL A 81 10.60 7.50 2.96
CA VAL A 81 11.60 6.57 2.41
C VAL A 81 12.68 7.34 1.64
N ARG A 82 12.27 8.27 0.78
CA ARG A 82 13.18 9.14 0.05
C ARG A 82 14.12 9.89 0.99
N ASN A 83 13.56 10.57 1.98
CA ASN A 83 14.32 11.35 2.96
C ASN A 83 15.25 10.47 3.79
N TYR A 84 14.83 9.25 4.13
CA TYR A 84 15.71 8.28 4.79
C TYR A 84 16.94 7.95 3.95
N ILE A 85 16.76 7.66 2.65
CA ILE A 85 17.88 7.37 1.75
C ILE A 85 18.81 8.58 1.68
N LEU A 86 18.27 9.76 1.37
CA LEU A 86 19.07 10.97 1.22
C LEU A 86 19.87 11.34 2.48
N ASN A 87 19.29 11.12 3.67
CA ASN A 87 19.95 11.38 4.95
C ASN A 87 20.94 10.28 5.37
N THR A 88 20.97 9.14 4.68
CA THR A 88 21.94 8.06 4.95
C THR A 88 23.06 7.99 3.93
N LEU A 89 22.94 8.70 2.82
CA LEU A 89 24.04 8.88 1.88
C LEU A 89 25.11 9.78 2.52
N PRO A 90 26.41 9.46 2.36
CA PRO A 90 27.48 10.37 2.76
C PRO A 90 27.28 11.68 2.01
N SER A 91 27.22 12.80 2.76
CA SER A 91 26.96 14.16 2.25
C SER A 91 27.67 14.40 0.91
N PRO A 92 26.94 14.38 -0.22
CA PRO A 92 27.59 14.51 -1.51
C PRO A 92 27.46 15.95 -2.01
N ALA A 93 28.44 16.38 -2.82
CA ALA A 93 28.29 17.55 -3.68
C ALA A 93 27.17 17.38 -4.73
N PHE A 94 26.64 16.16 -4.89
CA PHE A 94 25.60 15.80 -5.85
C PHE A 94 24.61 14.79 -5.26
N VAL A 95 23.32 15.14 -5.20
CA VAL A 95 22.26 14.22 -4.80
C VAL A 95 21.88 13.32 -5.98
N PRO A 96 22.21 12.01 -5.96
CA PRO A 96 21.90 11.12 -7.08
C PRO A 96 20.40 11.03 -7.35
N SER A 97 20.04 10.70 -8.59
CA SER A 97 18.66 10.38 -8.98
C SER A 97 18.28 9.03 -8.36
N LEU A 98 17.24 8.99 -7.52
CA LEU A 98 16.78 7.74 -6.92
C LEU A 98 15.91 7.00 -7.94
N ARG A 99 16.25 5.72 -8.18
CA ARG A 99 15.52 4.85 -9.10
C ARG A 99 14.61 3.91 -8.32
N ALA A 100 13.29 4.06 -8.51
CA ALA A 100 12.28 3.21 -7.92
C ALA A 100 11.70 2.24 -8.96
N LEU A 101 11.47 0.99 -8.54
CA LEU A 101 10.71 -0.01 -9.27
C LEU A 101 9.40 -0.27 -8.51
N TYR A 102 8.26 -0.18 -9.19
CA TYR A 102 6.96 -0.50 -8.62
C TYR A 102 6.30 -1.65 -9.38
N GLY A 103 6.41 -2.85 -8.80
CA GLY A 103 5.79 -4.06 -9.35
C GLY A 103 4.33 -4.17 -8.93
N GLY A 104 3.46 -4.52 -9.89
CA GLY A 104 2.01 -4.57 -9.71
C GLY A 104 1.42 -3.20 -9.37
N SER A 105 1.92 -2.17 -10.03
CA SER A 105 1.57 -0.78 -9.76
C SER A 105 0.15 -0.40 -10.19
N PHE A 106 -0.49 -1.21 -11.02
CA PHE A 106 -1.66 -0.86 -11.80
C PHE A 106 -1.41 0.48 -12.50
N ILE A 107 -2.26 1.48 -12.29
CA ILE A 107 -2.00 2.85 -12.76
C ILE A 107 -1.32 3.73 -11.69
N ASP A 108 -1.15 3.29 -10.45
CA ASP A 108 -0.73 4.12 -9.30
C ASP A 108 0.57 4.90 -9.54
N ILE A 109 0.44 6.18 -9.90
CA ILE A 109 1.56 7.09 -10.17
C ILE A 109 2.20 7.68 -8.90
N THR A 110 1.66 7.40 -7.71
CA THR A 110 2.08 8.07 -6.46
C THR A 110 3.60 8.10 -6.21
N PRO A 111 4.39 7.05 -6.53
CA PRO A 111 5.84 7.10 -6.34
C PRO A 111 6.56 8.23 -7.08
N SER A 112 6.05 8.68 -8.23
CA SER A 112 6.66 9.76 -9.04
C SER A 112 6.64 11.12 -8.37
N PHE A 113 5.87 11.31 -7.29
CA PHE A 113 5.93 12.53 -6.47
C PHE A 113 7.11 12.52 -5.48
N ALA A 114 7.73 11.37 -5.26
CA ALA A 114 8.81 11.17 -4.29
C ALA A 114 10.14 10.77 -4.94
N PHE A 115 10.13 10.05 -6.06
CA PHE A 115 11.34 9.53 -6.70
C PHE A 115 11.52 10.09 -8.09
N GLU A 116 12.76 10.48 -8.41
CA GLU A 116 13.12 11.11 -9.68
C GLU A 116 12.86 10.20 -10.87
N SER A 117 13.22 8.92 -10.75
CA SER A 117 13.09 7.94 -11.82
C SER A 117 12.28 6.74 -11.34
N THR A 118 11.10 6.53 -11.90
CA THR A 118 10.23 5.40 -11.51
C THR A 118 9.88 4.53 -12.71
N THR A 119 10.18 3.23 -12.59
CA THR A 119 9.70 2.19 -13.50
C THR A 119 8.48 1.49 -12.90
N TYR A 120 7.39 1.44 -13.66
CA TYR A 120 6.12 0.84 -13.30
C TYR A 120 5.90 -0.45 -14.09
N ILE A 121 5.49 -1.54 -13.43
CA ILE A 121 5.23 -2.82 -14.09
C ILE A 121 3.88 -3.37 -13.63
N ASP A 122 2.99 -3.68 -14.56
CA ASP A 122 1.78 -4.45 -14.28
C ASP A 122 1.24 -5.12 -15.56
N ILE A 123 0.37 -6.11 -15.38
CA ILE A 123 -0.42 -6.72 -16.44
C ILE A 123 -1.73 -5.93 -16.58
N TRP A 124 -1.85 -5.18 -17.66
CA TRP A 124 -3.10 -4.56 -18.04
C TRP A 124 -3.88 -5.47 -19.00
N ASP A 125 -4.97 -6.06 -18.49
CA ASP A 125 -5.92 -6.84 -19.29
C ASP A 125 -7.21 -6.04 -19.54
N PRO A 126 -7.48 -5.62 -20.79
CA PRO A 126 -8.68 -4.85 -21.14
C PRO A 126 -9.98 -5.55 -20.74
N LYS A 127 -10.02 -6.89 -20.76
CA LYS A 127 -11.22 -7.67 -20.45
C LYS A 127 -11.54 -7.65 -18.97
N LYS A 128 -10.52 -7.52 -18.11
CA LYS A 128 -10.67 -7.49 -16.64
C LYS A 128 -10.84 -6.07 -16.10
N GLN A 129 -10.28 -5.08 -16.78
CA GLN A 129 -10.17 -3.71 -16.27
C GLN A 129 -11.07 -2.70 -17.01
N GLY A 130 -11.78 -3.13 -18.06
CA GLY A 130 -12.79 -2.34 -18.78
C GLY A 130 -12.21 -1.33 -19.77
N ASN A 131 -13.05 -0.42 -20.28
CA ASN A 131 -12.69 0.60 -21.28
C ASN A 131 -11.92 1.81 -20.69
N GLY A 132 -11.27 1.65 -19.53
CA GLY A 132 -10.43 2.70 -18.95
C GLY A 132 -9.21 3.01 -19.81
N LYS A 133 -8.51 4.13 -19.52
CA LYS A 133 -7.22 4.43 -20.15
C LYS A 133 -6.28 3.23 -19.93
N LYS A 134 -5.77 2.66 -21.03
CA LYS A 134 -4.76 1.59 -21.01
C LYS A 134 -3.58 2.05 -20.17
N MET A 135 -2.91 1.15 -19.45
CA MET A 135 -1.72 1.49 -18.66
C MET A 135 -0.72 2.36 -19.45
N GLY A 136 -0.38 1.97 -20.68
CA GLY A 136 0.49 2.77 -21.55
C GLY A 136 -0.04 4.17 -21.89
N GLY A 137 -1.35 4.33 -22.08
CA GLY A 137 -1.95 5.64 -22.33
C GLY A 137 -2.03 6.52 -21.08
N PHE A 138 -2.26 5.92 -19.91
CA PHE A 138 -2.22 6.65 -18.64
C PHE A 138 -0.80 7.15 -18.34
N PHE A 139 0.21 6.30 -18.45
CA PHE A 139 1.60 6.66 -18.14
C PHE A 139 2.25 7.56 -19.20
N ALA A 140 1.76 7.57 -20.45
CA ALA A 140 2.18 8.56 -21.45
C ALA A 140 1.83 10.00 -21.04
N ASP A 141 0.67 10.20 -20.40
CA ASP A 141 0.24 11.51 -19.92
C ASP A 141 0.82 11.84 -18.52
N ALA A 142 1.32 10.84 -17.80
CA ALA A 142 1.70 10.96 -16.38
C ALA A 142 2.75 12.03 -16.06
N PRO A 143 3.81 12.25 -16.87
CA PRO A 143 4.77 13.33 -16.59
C PRO A 143 4.11 14.71 -16.52
N GLU A 144 3.17 15.01 -17.42
CA GLU A 144 2.47 16.30 -17.43
C GLU A 144 1.50 16.45 -16.25
N LEU A 145 1.05 15.32 -15.69
CA LEU A 145 0.21 15.28 -14.50
C LEU A 145 1.03 15.47 -13.20
N VAL A 146 2.27 14.98 -13.17
CA VAL A 146 3.12 15.01 -11.97
C VAL A 146 3.92 16.32 -11.86
N LYS A 147 4.54 16.78 -12.95
CA LYS A 147 5.45 17.95 -12.94
C LYS A 147 4.87 19.20 -12.24
N PRO A 148 3.60 19.61 -12.45
CA PRO A 148 3.06 20.83 -11.85
C PRO A 148 2.89 20.75 -10.32
N HIS A 149 3.01 19.55 -9.74
CA HIS A 149 2.71 19.26 -8.34
C HIS A 149 3.92 18.74 -7.58
N LEU A 150 5.06 18.61 -8.27
CA LEU A 150 6.29 18.06 -7.73
C LEU A 150 6.99 19.07 -6.81
N THR A 151 7.33 18.63 -5.61
CA THR A 151 8.09 19.46 -4.64
C THR A 151 9.34 18.79 -4.07
N ALA A 152 9.51 17.48 -4.29
CA ALA A 152 10.62 16.73 -3.72
C ALA A 152 11.94 16.95 -4.49
N PHE A 153 11.86 17.24 -5.78
CA PHE A 153 12.98 17.45 -6.69
C PHE A 153 12.55 18.33 -7.87
N SER A 154 13.52 18.71 -8.71
CA SER A 154 13.26 19.54 -9.89
C SER A 154 12.58 18.75 -11.00
N ALA A 155 11.58 19.35 -11.66
CA ALA A 155 10.72 18.69 -12.64
C ALA A 155 11.45 18.18 -13.89
N ASP A 156 12.61 18.74 -14.23
CA ASP A 156 13.50 18.29 -15.31
C ASP A 156 14.18 16.95 -15.04
N ARG A 157 14.21 16.51 -13.77
CA ARG A 157 14.74 15.20 -13.35
C ARG A 157 13.69 14.08 -13.35
N LEU A 158 12.43 14.40 -13.64
CA LEU A 158 11.35 13.42 -13.61
C LEU A 158 11.45 12.46 -14.80
N GLU A 159 11.61 11.18 -14.51
CA GLU A 159 11.60 10.08 -15.46
C GLU A 159 10.54 9.06 -15.04
N ILE A 160 9.62 8.76 -15.96
CA ILE A 160 8.55 7.78 -15.76
C ILE A 160 8.61 6.78 -16.90
N GLU A 161 8.80 5.51 -16.55
CA GLU A 161 8.78 4.39 -17.48
C GLU A 161 7.68 3.41 -17.05
N ALA A 162 6.89 2.90 -17.98
CA ALA A 162 5.84 1.95 -17.68
C ALA A 162 5.85 0.78 -18.65
N HIS A 163 5.78 -0.43 -18.09
CA HIS A 163 5.74 -1.67 -18.85
C HIS A 163 4.46 -2.45 -18.57
N ASN A 164 3.85 -2.91 -19.66
CA ASN A 164 2.68 -3.79 -19.61
C ASN A 164 3.13 -5.26 -19.76
N PHE A 165 3.67 -5.84 -18.70
CA PHE A 165 4.01 -7.25 -18.63
C PHE A 165 3.96 -7.78 -17.21
N ASP A 166 4.05 -9.10 -17.06
CA ASP A 166 4.08 -9.76 -15.77
C ASP A 166 5.37 -9.46 -15.01
N TYR A 167 5.30 -8.88 -13.82
CA TYR A 167 6.50 -8.56 -13.03
C TYR A 167 7.31 -9.82 -12.65
N TYR A 168 6.76 -11.04 -12.74
CA TYR A 168 7.54 -12.28 -12.60
C TYR A 168 8.62 -12.48 -13.66
N ILE A 169 8.50 -11.84 -14.83
CA ILE A 169 9.53 -11.87 -15.89
C ILE A 169 10.40 -10.61 -15.90
N ALA A 170 10.24 -9.71 -14.91
CA ALA A 170 10.95 -8.43 -14.88
C ALA A 170 12.47 -8.59 -14.83
N THR A 171 12.98 -9.64 -14.18
CA THR A 171 14.42 -9.94 -14.09
C THR A 171 15.05 -10.31 -15.43
N GLU A 172 14.25 -10.82 -16.38
CA GLU A 172 14.67 -11.13 -17.74
C GLU A 172 14.53 -9.92 -18.66
N ALA A 173 13.49 -9.10 -18.42
CA ALA A 173 13.17 -7.95 -19.24
C ALA A 173 13.98 -6.69 -18.90
N LEU A 174 14.38 -6.51 -17.64
CA LEU A 174 15.06 -5.32 -17.15
C LEU A 174 16.51 -5.63 -16.79
N LEU A 175 17.44 -4.92 -17.44
CA LEU A 175 18.88 -5.05 -17.22
C LEU A 175 19.45 -3.93 -16.32
N VAL A 176 18.58 -3.28 -15.53
CA VAL A 176 18.94 -2.15 -14.67
C VAL A 176 18.73 -2.48 -13.20
N SER A 177 19.50 -1.82 -12.34
CA SER A 177 19.36 -1.95 -10.88
C SER A 177 18.70 -0.72 -10.26
N TYR A 178 17.84 -0.97 -9.28
CA TYR A 178 17.04 0.04 -8.60
C TYR A 178 17.52 0.29 -7.18
N ASP A 179 17.35 1.52 -6.70
CA ASP A 179 17.60 1.89 -5.31
C ASP A 179 16.46 1.40 -4.40
N ILE A 180 15.24 1.30 -4.95
CA ILE A 180 14.02 1.06 -4.19
C ILE A 180 13.11 0.13 -4.97
N LEU A 181 12.56 -0.88 -4.31
CA LEU A 181 11.43 -1.69 -4.77
C LEU A 181 10.20 -1.38 -3.92
N LEU A 182 9.08 -1.09 -4.57
CA LEU A 182 7.80 -0.79 -3.95
C LEU A 182 6.81 -1.93 -4.18
N SER A 183 6.11 -2.33 -3.11
CA SER A 183 5.09 -3.39 -3.14
C SER A 183 3.92 -3.07 -2.20
N PHE A 184 2.82 -2.58 -2.75
CA PHE A 184 1.68 -2.12 -1.94
C PHE A 184 0.37 -2.82 -2.29
N ASP A 185 0.08 -3.03 -3.57
CA ASP A 185 -1.24 -3.53 -3.97
C ASP A 185 -1.17 -4.93 -4.63
N ALA A 186 0.02 -5.34 -5.08
CA ALA A 186 0.29 -6.69 -5.58
C ALA A 186 0.96 -7.58 -4.54
N GLY A 187 0.74 -8.88 -4.65
CA GLY A 187 1.38 -9.88 -3.79
C GLY A 187 2.65 -10.44 -4.40
N LEU A 188 3.64 -10.74 -3.56
CA LEU A 188 4.86 -11.45 -3.91
C LEU A 188 5.78 -10.72 -4.90
N VAL A 189 5.66 -9.39 -4.99
CA VAL A 189 6.56 -8.55 -5.79
C VAL A 189 8.00 -8.67 -5.29
N SER A 190 8.20 -8.77 -3.97
CA SER A 190 9.54 -9.00 -3.40
C SER A 190 10.18 -10.28 -3.94
N GLN A 191 9.42 -11.36 -4.10
CA GLN A 191 9.93 -12.62 -4.62
C GLN A 191 10.38 -12.50 -6.08
N ALA A 192 9.61 -11.78 -6.90
CA ALA A 192 9.90 -11.60 -8.32
C ALA A 192 11.01 -10.57 -8.59
N CYS A 193 10.98 -9.43 -7.90
CA CYS A 193 11.72 -8.23 -8.31
C CYS A 193 12.90 -7.89 -7.40
N LEU A 194 13.07 -8.51 -6.23
CA LEU A 194 14.15 -8.14 -5.29
C LEU A 194 15.55 -8.29 -5.91
N ALA A 195 15.72 -9.19 -6.88
CA ALA A 195 16.98 -9.34 -7.62
C ALA A 195 17.39 -8.05 -8.36
N LEU A 196 16.43 -7.24 -8.81
CA LEU A 196 16.66 -5.96 -9.49
C LEU A 196 17.04 -4.82 -8.53
N VAL A 197 16.91 -5.01 -7.22
CA VAL A 197 17.34 -4.02 -6.22
C VAL A 197 18.85 -4.11 -6.03
N LYS A 198 19.54 -2.97 -5.92
CA LYS A 198 20.98 -2.92 -5.64
C LYS A 198 21.31 -3.75 -4.40
N GLY A 199 22.29 -4.66 -4.50
CA GLY A 199 22.84 -5.37 -3.35
C GLY A 199 23.82 -4.50 -2.56
N PRO A 200 24.26 -4.93 -1.37
CA PRO A 200 25.34 -4.26 -0.66
C PRO A 200 26.65 -4.32 -1.48
N GLU A 201 27.47 -3.28 -1.38
CA GLU A 201 28.79 -3.28 -2.02
C GLU A 201 29.76 -4.17 -1.22
N LYS A 202 30.56 -4.97 -1.94
CA LYS A 202 31.49 -5.96 -1.35
C LYS A 202 32.57 -5.35 -0.45
N ASP A 203 32.88 -4.07 -0.63
CA ASP A 203 33.97 -3.38 0.09
C ASP A 203 33.49 -2.65 1.36
N GLY A 204 32.34 -3.07 1.92
CA GLY A 204 31.99 -2.85 3.33
C GLY A 204 31.40 -1.48 3.68
N GLY A 205 31.19 -0.59 2.71
CA GLY A 205 30.73 0.78 2.96
C GLY A 205 29.25 1.06 2.67
N LYS A 206 28.67 0.44 1.63
CA LYS A 206 27.33 0.80 1.16
C LYS A 206 26.28 -0.26 1.48
N LYS A 207 25.22 0.22 2.11
CA LYS A 207 23.96 -0.48 2.33
C LYS A 207 23.34 -0.91 1.00
N GLY A 208 22.63 -2.03 1.01
CA GLY A 208 21.80 -2.43 -0.13
C GLY A 208 20.65 -1.46 -0.38
N GLY A 209 20.03 -1.58 -1.55
CA GLY A 209 18.78 -0.89 -1.87
C GLY A 209 17.63 -1.33 -0.96
N LEU A 210 16.55 -0.59 -1.00
CA LEU A 210 15.41 -0.78 -0.11
C LEU A 210 14.26 -1.53 -0.77
N LEU A 211 13.54 -2.29 0.03
CA LEU A 211 12.21 -2.79 -0.27
C LEU A 211 11.22 -2.08 0.66
N VAL A 212 10.17 -1.48 0.10
CA VAL A 212 9.05 -0.92 0.86
C VAL A 212 7.82 -1.74 0.52
N ALA A 213 7.38 -2.56 1.47
CA ALA A 213 6.28 -3.49 1.25
C ALA A 213 5.22 -3.35 2.33
N ASN A 214 3.93 -3.36 1.97
CA ASN A 214 2.90 -3.68 2.95
C ASN A 214 2.69 -5.19 3.05
N ASP A 215 1.94 -5.64 4.06
CA ASP A 215 1.64 -7.06 4.24
C ASP A 215 0.20 -7.44 3.86
N GLY A 216 -0.56 -6.51 3.25
CA GLY A 216 -1.94 -6.76 2.85
C GLY A 216 -2.08 -7.91 1.85
N HIS A 217 -1.05 -8.11 1.01
CA HIS A 217 -0.92 -9.24 0.10
C HIS A 217 0.12 -10.29 0.52
N GLY A 218 0.68 -10.17 1.74
CA GLY A 218 1.63 -11.13 2.33
C GLY A 218 3.08 -10.94 1.87
N ASP A 219 3.37 -9.87 1.13
CA ASP A 219 4.67 -9.70 0.50
C ASP A 219 5.76 -9.33 1.52
N ALA A 220 5.46 -8.47 2.50
CA ALA A 220 6.39 -8.15 3.58
C ALA A 220 6.77 -9.40 4.40
N SER A 221 5.80 -10.28 4.66
CA SER A 221 6.05 -11.57 5.31
C SER A 221 6.97 -12.49 4.52
N VAL A 222 6.77 -12.56 3.20
CA VAL A 222 7.61 -13.37 2.29
C VAL A 222 9.00 -12.79 2.16
N ALA A 223 9.12 -11.46 2.06
CA ALA A 223 10.40 -10.79 2.05
C ALA A 223 11.17 -11.10 3.35
N MET A 224 10.54 -10.91 4.51
CA MET A 224 11.16 -11.17 5.81
C MET A 224 11.59 -12.63 5.98
N SER A 225 10.80 -13.59 5.47
CA SER A 225 11.12 -15.03 5.58
C SER A 225 12.26 -15.48 4.65
N SER A 226 12.54 -14.73 3.59
CA SER A 226 13.57 -15.09 2.60
C SER A 226 15.00 -15.02 3.12
N GLY A 227 15.25 -14.24 4.18
CA GLY A 227 16.60 -13.94 4.68
C GLY A 227 17.43 -13.00 3.79
N ASN A 228 16.90 -12.57 2.63
CA ASN A 228 17.59 -11.68 1.68
C ASN A 228 17.39 -10.19 2.00
N VAL A 229 16.61 -9.88 3.03
CA VAL A 229 16.35 -8.50 3.47
C VAL A 229 16.36 -8.43 4.99
N LYS A 230 16.63 -7.24 5.51
CA LYS A 230 16.59 -6.91 6.94
C LYS A 230 15.57 -5.81 7.20
N LEU A 231 14.68 -6.01 8.16
CA LEU A 231 13.76 -4.95 8.61
C LEU A 231 14.56 -3.82 9.25
N ILE A 232 14.45 -2.60 8.70
CA ILE A 232 15.17 -1.41 9.19
C ILE A 232 14.24 -0.26 9.58
N GLY A 233 12.94 -0.41 9.32
CA GLY A 233 11.93 0.58 9.66
C GLY A 233 10.51 0.08 9.43
N VAL A 234 9.56 0.74 10.07
CA VAL A 234 8.12 0.59 9.80
C VAL A 234 7.50 1.98 9.60
N ILE A 235 6.60 2.08 8.64
CA ILE A 235 5.84 3.29 8.34
C ILE A 235 4.48 3.17 9.04
N LEU A 236 4.18 4.10 9.93
CA LEU A 236 2.95 4.12 10.73
C LEU A 236 2.08 5.30 10.31
N THR A 237 0.77 5.09 10.17
CA THR A 237 -0.19 6.19 10.05
C THR A 237 -0.37 6.84 11.42
N GLN A 238 -0.35 8.18 11.48
CA GLN A 238 -0.67 8.87 12.72
C GLN A 238 -2.18 8.84 13.01
N PRO A 239 -2.60 8.65 14.27
CA PRO A 239 -4.00 8.80 14.64
C PRO A 239 -4.50 10.22 14.31
N ASN A 240 -5.67 10.32 13.67
CA ASN A 240 -6.30 11.59 13.28
C ASN A 240 -5.46 12.48 12.34
N SER A 241 -4.53 11.89 11.60
CA SER A 241 -3.70 12.60 10.63
C SER A 241 -3.51 11.75 9.38
N ASP A 242 -3.36 12.44 8.24
CA ASP A 242 -3.05 11.81 6.97
C ASP A 242 -1.53 11.59 6.79
N GLU A 243 -0.74 12.05 7.75
CA GLU A 243 0.71 11.88 7.74
C GLU A 243 1.13 10.51 8.26
N CYS A 244 2.19 10.00 7.65
CA CYS A 244 2.90 8.84 8.15
C CYS A 244 4.14 9.26 8.95
N ILE A 245 4.65 8.35 9.77
CA ILE A 245 5.97 8.44 10.41
C ILE A 245 6.80 7.19 10.12
N LEU A 246 8.12 7.33 10.07
CA LEU A 246 9.06 6.22 9.96
C LEU A 246 9.69 5.94 11.31
N GLU A 247 9.33 4.82 11.93
CA GLU A 247 9.91 4.34 13.19
C GLU A 247 11.01 3.31 12.90
N ARG A 248 12.14 3.43 13.59
CA ARG A 248 13.38 2.66 13.35
C ARG A 248 14.06 2.18 14.62
N LYS A 249 13.51 2.51 15.79
CA LYS A 249 14.04 2.07 17.08
C LYS A 249 14.08 0.54 17.16
N PRO A 250 15.23 -0.07 17.48
CA PRO A 250 15.35 -1.53 17.57
C PRO A 250 14.31 -2.18 18.48
N GLU A 251 13.97 -1.53 19.61
CA GLU A 251 12.97 -1.98 20.56
C GLU A 251 11.52 -1.93 20.02
N VAL A 252 11.26 -1.16 18.98
CA VAL A 252 9.98 -1.16 18.27
C VAL A 252 9.99 -2.21 17.16
N LEU A 253 11.07 -2.27 16.37
CA LEU A 253 11.20 -3.21 15.26
C LEU A 253 11.15 -4.67 15.72
N SER A 254 11.70 -4.98 16.89
CA SER A 254 11.71 -6.33 17.47
C SER A 254 10.32 -6.88 17.82
N LYS A 255 9.27 -6.05 17.76
CA LYS A 255 7.88 -6.45 18.03
C LYS A 255 7.13 -6.90 16.77
N TYR A 256 7.67 -6.65 15.59
CA TYR A 256 7.07 -7.06 14.31
C TYR A 256 7.51 -8.46 13.91
N PHE A 257 6.66 -9.16 13.16
CA PHE A 257 6.86 -10.56 12.76
C PHE A 257 7.03 -11.52 13.96
N CYS A 258 6.51 -11.16 15.14
CA CYS A 258 6.44 -12.02 16.33
C CYS A 258 5.01 -12.55 16.54
N ALA A 259 4.89 -13.78 17.02
CA ALA A 259 3.59 -14.39 17.28
C ALA A 259 2.89 -13.75 18.50
N LYS A 260 1.60 -13.38 18.39
CA LYS A 260 0.79 -12.88 19.53
C LYS A 260 0.86 -13.80 20.77
N LYS A 261 0.82 -15.12 20.54
CA LYS A 261 0.84 -16.14 21.61
C LYS A 261 2.23 -16.32 22.24
N LYS A 262 3.29 -15.86 21.58
CA LYS A 262 4.67 -15.94 22.03
C LYS A 262 5.38 -14.62 21.65
N PRO A 263 5.15 -13.54 22.42
CA PRO A 263 5.56 -12.18 22.05
C PRO A 263 7.05 -11.98 21.77
N HIS A 264 7.89 -12.92 22.23
CA HIS A 264 9.35 -12.91 22.05
C HIS A 264 9.86 -13.95 21.06
N ALA A 265 8.97 -14.76 20.48
CA ALA A 265 9.34 -15.72 19.45
C ALA A 265 9.00 -15.12 18.07
N PRO A 266 10.00 -14.76 17.24
CA PRO A 266 9.74 -14.43 15.86
C PRO A 266 9.11 -15.63 15.15
N TYR A 267 8.25 -15.35 14.17
CA TYR A 267 7.77 -16.40 13.28
C TYR A 267 8.94 -16.99 12.50
N THR A 268 8.90 -18.31 12.31
CA THR A 268 9.86 -18.96 11.39
C THR A 268 9.50 -18.60 9.95
N SER A 269 10.48 -18.76 9.05
CA SER A 269 10.26 -18.53 7.62
C SER A 269 9.11 -19.37 7.07
N GLU A 270 8.97 -20.62 7.53
CA GLU A 270 7.88 -21.53 7.14
C GLU A 270 6.52 -21.01 7.63
N GLN A 271 6.45 -20.44 8.83
CA GLN A 271 5.20 -19.90 9.38
C GLN A 271 4.75 -18.64 8.63
N LEU A 272 5.69 -17.75 8.31
CA LEU A 272 5.41 -16.55 7.50
C LEU A 272 4.97 -16.93 6.08
N ALA A 273 5.69 -17.85 5.43
CA ALA A 273 5.33 -18.35 4.10
C ALA A 273 3.95 -19.05 4.09
N ALA A 274 3.67 -19.90 5.08
CA ALA A 274 2.37 -20.55 5.22
C ALA A 274 1.23 -19.56 5.45
N ASN A 275 1.49 -18.41 6.10
CA ASN A 275 0.47 -17.37 6.27
C ASN A 275 0.25 -16.59 4.97
N ALA A 276 1.32 -16.22 4.26
CA ALA A 276 1.26 -15.50 2.98
C ALA A 276 0.46 -16.27 1.91
N ASN A 277 0.54 -17.60 1.90
CA ASN A 277 -0.19 -18.44 0.94
C ASN A 277 -1.70 -18.61 1.25
N LYS A 278 -2.20 -18.10 2.38
CA LYS A 278 -3.64 -18.16 2.70
C LYS A 278 -4.42 -17.08 1.93
N PRO A 279 -5.71 -17.31 1.61
CA PRO A 279 -6.59 -16.26 1.12
C PRO A 279 -6.65 -15.07 2.09
N LYS A 280 -6.74 -13.84 1.59
CA LYS A 280 -6.75 -12.60 2.40
C LYS A 280 -7.73 -12.65 3.57
N SER A 281 -8.93 -13.19 3.38
CA SER A 281 -9.95 -13.36 4.44
C SER A 281 -9.58 -14.34 5.55
N LYS A 282 -8.60 -15.21 5.31
CA LYS A 282 -8.10 -16.22 6.25
C LYS A 282 -6.69 -15.93 6.75
N ARG A 283 -6.04 -14.86 6.27
CA ARG A 283 -4.79 -14.38 6.83
C ARG A 283 -5.11 -13.79 8.19
N LYS A 284 -4.75 -14.53 9.24
CA LYS A 284 -4.77 -13.98 10.59
C LYS A 284 -3.47 -13.20 10.73
N HIS A 285 -3.58 -11.89 10.85
CA HIS A 285 -2.49 -11.05 11.35
C HIS A 285 -2.35 -11.36 12.85
N ASP A 286 -1.81 -12.56 13.13
CA ASP A 286 -1.47 -13.01 14.48
C ASP A 286 -0.11 -12.42 14.91
N TYR A 287 0.21 -11.21 14.43
CA TYR A 287 1.37 -10.42 14.84
C TYR A 287 1.12 -9.70 16.15
N LEU A 288 2.14 -9.56 16.99
CA LEU A 288 2.04 -8.85 18.26
C LEU A 288 1.52 -7.41 18.12
N MET A 289 1.79 -6.77 16.98
CA MET A 289 1.40 -5.39 16.67
C MET A 289 0.33 -5.33 15.57
N ASP A 290 -0.43 -4.24 15.57
CA ASP A 290 -1.27 -3.86 14.43
C ASP A 290 -0.39 -3.66 13.18
N ASP A 291 -0.95 -3.99 12.02
CA ASP A 291 -0.25 -3.89 10.74
C ASP A 291 0.15 -2.42 10.49
N PRO A 292 1.45 -2.13 10.30
CA PRO A 292 1.90 -0.81 9.91
C PRO A 292 1.40 -0.51 8.49
N TYR A 293 1.46 0.76 8.07
CA TYR A 293 1.15 1.15 6.70
C TYR A 293 2.05 0.42 5.70
N ALA A 294 3.35 0.35 6.00
CA ALA A 294 4.33 -0.43 5.26
C ALA A 294 5.54 -0.77 6.13
N TYR A 295 6.31 -1.76 5.70
CA TYR A 295 7.59 -2.16 6.23
C TYR A 295 8.69 -1.67 5.30
N VAL A 296 9.82 -1.24 5.87
CA VAL A 296 11.01 -0.83 5.12
C VAL A 296 12.11 -1.83 5.42
N PHE A 297 12.55 -2.53 4.38
CA PHE A 297 13.62 -3.49 4.43
C PHE A 297 14.84 -3.02 3.65
N GLU A 298 16.02 -3.42 4.09
CA GLU A 298 17.30 -3.23 3.40
C GLU A 298 17.75 -4.57 2.82
N LYS A 299 18.06 -4.61 1.53
CA LYS A 299 18.58 -5.82 0.87
C LYS A 299 19.95 -6.20 1.45
N GLN A 300 20.11 -7.49 1.76
CA GLN A 300 21.34 -8.09 2.28
C GLN A 300 22.16 -8.74 1.16
#